data_AF-A0A0E2AV10-F1
#
_entry.id   AF-A0A0E2AV10-F1
#
_cell.length_a   1.000
_cell.length_b   1.000
_cell.length_c   1.000
_cell.angle_alpha   90.00
_cell.angle_beta   90.00
_cell.angle_gamma   90.00
#
_symmetry.space_group_name_H-M   'P 1'
#
loop_
_entity.id
_entity.type
_entity.pdbx_description
1 polymer ?
#
loop_
_entity_poly.entity_id
_entity_poly.type
_entity_poly.pdbx_seq_one_letter_code
_entity_poly.pdbx_strand_id
1 'polypeptide(L)'
;MVNKYFFIAAFLFWLLPAIVRLCVIDISEIAISHTTTFEINSPANKTLYFLYNKDKHSAFITILKNNMQGCILNVLGGGLLGIGTLFNLLLNGFCFADVCCRTYKLGMSITDIFALTLPHSFELIGFWISGGIGLYIAWNIILFMYTDKMPTFKFYKNIGINLLIIFIIILSAAYIETYVSINMLT
;
A
#
# COMPACT_ATOMS: atom_id res chain seq x y z
N MET A 1 -12.18 7.08 -14.30
CA MET A 1 -10.83 6.49 -14.14
C MET A 1 -9.84 7.62 -13.87
N VAL A 2 -8.96 7.48 -12.86
CA VAL A 2 -7.87 8.44 -12.59
C VAL A 2 -7.10 8.69 -13.89
N ASN A 3 -6.67 9.92 -14.14
CA ASN A 3 -5.86 10.22 -15.32
C ASN A 3 -4.61 9.33 -15.30
N LYS A 4 -4.36 8.62 -16.42
CA LYS A 4 -3.27 7.64 -16.56
C LYS A 4 -1.92 8.16 -16.05
N TYR A 5 -1.65 9.45 -16.20
CA TYR A 5 -0.40 10.07 -15.73
C TYR A 5 -0.24 10.02 -14.21
N PHE A 6 -1.31 10.28 -13.43
CA PHE A 6 -1.22 10.23 -11.96
C PHE A 6 -1.14 8.80 -11.43
N PHE A 7 -1.78 7.85 -12.10
CA PHE A 7 -1.61 6.43 -11.77
C PHE A 7 -0.16 5.99 -12.01
N ILE A 8 0.41 6.31 -13.17
CA ILE A 8 1.82 6.00 -13.48
C ILE A 8 2.76 6.69 -12.49
N ALA A 9 2.52 7.97 -12.17
CA ALA A 9 3.33 8.69 -11.19
C ALA A 9 3.27 8.03 -9.80
N ALA A 10 2.08 7.62 -9.35
CA ALA A 10 1.93 6.92 -8.08
C ALA A 10 2.68 5.57 -8.07
N PHE A 11 2.60 4.81 -9.17
CA PHE A 11 3.37 3.59 -9.35
C PHE A 11 4.88 3.85 -9.29
N LEU A 12 5.37 4.88 -9.99
CA LEU A 12 6.80 5.22 -9.99
C LEU A 12 7.31 5.67 -8.62
N PHE A 13 6.53 6.48 -7.88
CA PHE A 13 6.89 6.88 -6.52
C PHE A 13 6.91 5.70 -5.56
N TRP A 14 6.02 4.72 -5.74
CA TRP A 14 6.07 3.48 -4.98
C TRP A 14 7.28 2.61 -5.38
N LEU A 15 7.55 2.49 -6.69
CA LEU A 15 8.59 1.61 -7.24
C LEU A 15 10.01 2.08 -6.90
N LEU A 16 10.25 3.39 -6.90
CA LEU A 16 11.58 3.96 -6.68
C LEU A 16 12.25 3.46 -5.38
N PRO A 17 11.67 3.63 -4.19
CA PRO A 17 12.27 3.14 -2.95
C PRO A 17 12.26 1.61 -2.85
N ALA A 18 11.31 0.93 -3.50
CA ALA A 18 11.31 -0.52 -3.57
C ALA A 18 12.57 -1.04 -4.29
N ILE A 19 12.89 -0.49 -5.46
CA ILE A 19 14.12 -0.83 -6.22
C ILE A 19 15.36 -0.46 -5.40
N VAL A 20 15.42 0.74 -4.84
CA VAL A 20 16.56 1.16 -4.01
C VAL A 20 16.79 0.17 -2.86
N ARG A 21 15.73 -0.22 -2.15
CA ARG A 21 15.83 -1.17 -1.04
C ARG A 21 16.28 -2.58 -1.50
N LEU A 22 15.79 -3.04 -2.65
CA LEU A 22 16.18 -4.33 -3.25
C LEU A 22 17.63 -4.33 -3.76
N CYS A 23 18.12 -3.22 -4.30
CA CYS A 23 19.50 -3.12 -4.82
C CYS A 23 20.54 -2.93 -3.72
N VAL A 24 20.19 -2.25 -2.61
CA VAL A 24 21.11 -2.04 -1.49
C VAL A 24 20.88 -3.12 -0.42
N ILE A 25 21.10 -4.38 -0.80
CA ILE A 25 20.92 -5.58 0.05
C ILE A 25 21.77 -5.47 1.34
N ASP A 26 22.89 -4.76 1.27
CA ASP A 26 23.88 -4.54 2.33
C ASP A 26 23.75 -3.19 3.06
N ILE A 27 22.58 -2.53 3.04
CA ILE A 27 22.32 -1.59 4.13
C ILE A 27 22.40 -2.45 5.40
N SER A 28 23.52 -2.32 6.11
CA SER A 28 23.71 -2.76 7.50
C SER A 28 22.38 -2.55 8.16
N GLU A 29 21.78 -3.64 8.67
CA GLU A 29 20.47 -3.62 9.31
C GLU A 29 20.26 -2.23 9.87
N ILE A 30 19.32 -1.45 9.32
CA ILE A 30 18.95 -0.24 10.01
C ILE A 30 18.47 -0.80 11.33
N ALA A 31 19.34 -0.71 12.33
CA ALA A 31 19.06 -0.94 13.70
C ALA A 31 18.07 0.17 14.03
N ILE A 32 16.82 -0.07 13.65
CA ILE A 32 15.70 0.37 14.45
C ILE A 32 16.01 -0.30 15.78
N SER A 33 16.66 0.51 16.60
CA SER A 33 17.35 0.16 17.83
C SER A 33 16.58 -0.89 18.62
N HIS A 34 17.34 -1.74 19.29
CA HIS A 34 16.94 -2.55 20.44
C HIS A 34 16.16 -1.73 21.49
N THR A 35 14.93 -1.38 21.19
CA THR A 35 13.83 -1.19 22.12
C THR A 35 12.89 -2.35 21.83
N THR A 36 13.20 -3.45 22.50
CA THR A 36 12.39 -4.66 22.65
C THR A 36 11.04 -4.30 23.26
N THR A 37 10.16 -3.78 22.43
CA THR A 37 8.82 -4.32 22.31
C THR A 37 8.68 -4.64 20.85
N PHE A 38 8.86 -5.91 20.46
CA PHE A 38 8.17 -6.41 19.28
C PHE A 38 6.72 -6.02 19.50
N GLU A 39 6.27 -4.95 18.84
CA GLU A 39 4.94 -4.42 19.06
C GLU A 39 3.98 -5.52 18.63
N ILE A 40 3.37 -6.17 19.63
CA ILE A 40 2.13 -6.95 19.52
C ILE A 40 1.05 -6.11 18.81
N ASN A 41 1.26 -4.79 18.66
CA ASN A 41 0.36 -3.85 18.03
C ASN A 41 0.52 -3.62 16.52
N SER A 42 1.61 -4.05 15.87
CA SER A 42 1.77 -3.82 14.42
C SER A 42 0.74 -4.63 13.61
N PRO A 43 0.17 -4.09 12.52
CA PRO A 43 -0.82 -4.79 11.71
C PRO A 43 -0.32 -6.14 11.19
N ALA A 44 0.94 -6.20 10.74
CA ALA A 44 1.57 -7.43 10.26
C ALA A 44 1.68 -8.51 11.36
N ASN A 45 2.11 -8.15 12.56
CA ASN A 45 2.21 -9.09 13.68
C ASN A 45 0.83 -9.57 14.15
N LYS A 46 -0.17 -8.68 14.15
CA LYS A 46 -1.57 -9.03 14.46
C LYS A 46 -2.16 -10.00 13.43
N THR A 47 -1.97 -9.71 12.15
CA THR A 47 -2.39 -10.62 11.07
C THR A 47 -1.75 -11.99 11.27
N LEU A 48 -0.42 -12.05 11.45
CA LEU A 48 0.28 -13.32 11.67
C LEU A 48 -0.24 -14.07 12.91
N TYR A 49 -0.49 -13.36 14.02
CA TYR A 49 -1.06 -13.92 15.23
C TYR A 49 -2.45 -14.53 15.00
N PHE A 50 -3.34 -13.82 14.31
CA PHE A 50 -4.68 -14.33 14.02
C PHE A 50 -4.63 -15.52 13.06
N LEU A 51 -3.74 -15.49 12.07
CA LEU A 51 -3.51 -16.60 11.15
C LEU A 51 -3.00 -17.84 11.87
N TYR A 52 -2.03 -17.69 12.77
CA TYR A 52 -1.51 -18.79 13.59
C TYR A 52 -2.61 -19.43 14.45
N ASN A 53 -3.49 -18.60 15.03
CA ASN A 53 -4.62 -19.06 15.84
C ASN A 53 -5.83 -19.53 15.00
N LYS A 54 -5.70 -19.64 13.67
CA LYS A 54 -6.77 -20.00 12.73
C LYS A 54 -7.99 -19.08 12.76
N ASP A 55 -7.84 -17.86 13.28
CA ASP A 55 -8.87 -16.81 13.29
C ASP A 55 -8.82 -16.00 11.98
N LYS A 56 -9.36 -16.60 10.91
CA LYS A 56 -9.39 -15.99 9.57
C LYS A 56 -10.19 -14.69 9.53
N HIS A 57 -11.22 -14.56 10.36
CA HIS A 57 -12.07 -13.38 10.38
C HIS A 57 -11.32 -12.17 10.94
N SER A 58 -10.63 -12.32 12.08
CA SER A 58 -9.85 -11.23 12.66
C SER A 58 -8.64 -10.86 11.79
N ALA A 59 -8.03 -11.83 11.12
CA ALA A 59 -7.00 -11.56 10.11
C ALA A 59 -7.55 -10.72 8.95
N PHE A 60 -8.72 -11.11 8.41
CA PHE A 60 -9.37 -10.40 7.29
C PHE A 60 -9.66 -8.95 7.63
N ILE A 61 -10.27 -8.70 8.79
CA ILE A 61 -10.56 -7.34 9.26
C ILE A 61 -9.28 -6.53 9.46
N THR A 62 -8.21 -7.16 9.96
CA THR A 62 -6.91 -6.48 10.19
C THR A 62 -6.28 -6.05 8.86
N ILE A 63 -6.23 -6.94 7.87
CA ILE A 63 -5.70 -6.67 6.52
C ILE A 63 -6.53 -5.58 5.84
N LEU A 64 -7.85 -5.76 5.80
CA LEU A 64 -8.78 -4.80 5.20
C LEU A 64 -8.60 -3.41 5.81
N LYS A 65 -8.54 -3.31 7.14
CA LYS A 65 -8.37 -2.05 7.85
C LYS A 65 -7.02 -1.40 7.52
N ASN A 66 -5.93 -2.16 7.55
CA ASN A 66 -4.60 -1.66 7.26
C ASN A 66 -4.51 -1.06 5.85
N ASN A 67 -5.01 -1.78 4.85
CA ASN A 67 -4.95 -1.36 3.46
C ASN A 67 -5.88 -0.18 3.18
N MET A 68 -7.09 -0.19 3.75
CA MET A 68 -8.00 0.95 3.68
C MET A 68 -7.39 2.19 4.32
N GLN A 69 -6.73 2.06 5.47
CA GLN A 69 -6.03 3.19 6.11
C GLN A 69 -4.93 3.75 5.19
N GLY A 70 -4.11 2.89 4.57
CA GLY A 70 -3.11 3.32 3.60
C GLY A 70 -3.71 4.05 2.39
N CYS A 71 -4.79 3.54 1.82
CA CYS A 71 -5.50 4.21 0.72
C CYS A 71 -6.12 5.55 1.13
N ILE A 72 -6.69 5.63 2.34
CA ILE A 72 -7.26 6.87 2.88
C ILE A 72 -6.14 7.91 3.07
N LEU A 73 -4.99 7.52 3.62
CA LEU A 73 -3.83 8.41 3.76
C LEU A 73 -3.35 8.93 2.42
N ASN A 74 -3.32 8.09 1.38
CA ASN A 74 -2.99 8.53 0.02
C ASN A 74 -3.95 9.61 -0.49
N VAL A 75 -5.27 9.42 -0.33
CA VAL A 75 -6.27 10.36 -0.83
C VAL A 75 -6.25 11.67 -0.03
N LEU A 76 -6.28 11.58 1.31
CA LEU A 76 -6.26 12.76 2.19
C LEU A 76 -4.93 13.53 2.09
N GLY A 77 -3.82 12.81 1.89
CA GLY A 77 -2.51 13.39 1.64
C GLY A 77 -2.47 14.30 0.40
N GLY A 78 -3.40 14.12 -0.55
CA GLY A 78 -3.59 15.01 -1.68
C GLY A 78 -4.00 16.43 -1.27
N GLY A 79 -4.76 16.56 -0.19
CA GLY A 79 -5.12 17.86 0.40
C GLY A 79 -3.93 18.62 0.97
N LEU A 80 -2.86 17.90 1.35
CA LEU A 80 -1.59 18.48 1.80
C LEU A 80 -0.62 18.69 0.62
N LEU A 81 -1.14 19.17 -0.51
CA LEU A 81 -0.40 19.33 -1.77
C LEU A 81 0.34 18.06 -2.23
N GLY A 82 -0.18 16.89 -1.85
CA GLY A 82 0.37 15.59 -2.25
C GLY A 82 1.58 15.12 -1.43
N ILE A 83 2.04 15.88 -0.44
CA ILE A 83 3.18 15.50 0.41
C ILE A 83 2.86 14.21 1.18
N GLY A 84 1.67 14.13 1.79
CA GLY A 84 1.23 12.93 2.51
C GLY A 84 1.10 11.72 1.58
N THR A 85 0.61 11.93 0.37
CA THR A 85 0.51 10.88 -0.65
C THR A 85 1.88 10.36 -1.07
N LEU A 86 2.82 11.27 -1.33
CA LEU A 86 4.18 10.94 -1.72
C LEU A 86 4.88 10.13 -0.62
N PHE A 87 4.83 10.61 0.62
CA PHE A 87 5.46 9.94 1.75
C PHE A 87 4.89 8.54 1.97
N ASN A 88 3.57 8.39 1.91
CA ASN A 88 2.91 7.09 2.09
C ASN A 88 3.23 6.11 0.95
N LEU A 89 3.27 6.55 -0.31
CA LEU A 89 3.70 5.71 -1.44
C LEU A 89 5.16 5.28 -1.29
N LEU A 90 6.05 6.21 -0.90
CA LEU A 90 7.46 5.92 -0.73
C LEU A 90 7.69 4.89 0.40
N LEU A 91 7.07 5.10 1.56
CA LEU A 91 7.17 4.17 2.69
C LEU A 91 6.59 2.79 2.34
N ASN A 92 5.45 2.74 1.67
CA ASN A 92 4.83 1.46 1.30
C ASN A 92 5.71 0.66 0.34
N GLY A 93 6.32 1.33 -0.65
CA GLY A 93 7.29 0.69 -1.56
C GLY A 93 8.54 0.18 -0.85
N PHE A 94 9.08 0.97 0.07
CA PHE A 94 10.21 0.55 0.91
C PHE A 94 9.86 -0.67 1.77
N CYS A 95 8.73 -0.64 2.48
CA CYS A 95 8.28 -1.73 3.34
C CYS A 95 8.05 -3.03 2.57
N PHE A 96 7.45 -2.95 1.38
CA PHE A 96 7.30 -4.10 0.49
C PHE A 96 8.65 -4.76 0.17
N ALA A 97 9.62 -3.96 -0.28
CA ALA A 97 10.95 -4.47 -0.58
C ALA A 97 11.69 -4.98 0.66
N ASP A 98 11.52 -4.34 1.82
CA ASP A 98 12.14 -4.77 3.07
C ASP A 98 11.64 -6.15 3.52
N VAL A 99 10.33 -6.43 3.37
CA VAL A 99 9.77 -7.77 3.62
C VAL A 99 10.41 -8.80 2.69
N CYS A 100 10.49 -8.53 1.39
CA CYS A 100 11.14 -9.42 0.42
C CYS A 100 12.62 -9.67 0.73
N CYS A 101 13.37 -8.63 1.10
CA CYS A 101 14.78 -8.76 1.47
C CYS A 101 14.96 -9.59 2.75
N ARG A 102 14.11 -9.40 3.77
CA ARG A 102 14.19 -10.14 5.03
C ARG A 102 13.86 -11.62 4.84
N THR A 103 12.81 -11.94 4.10
CA THR A 103 12.44 -13.35 3.83
C THR A 103 13.53 -14.06 3.04
N TYR A 104 14.16 -13.38 2.07
CA TYR A 104 15.31 -13.92 1.35
C TYR A 104 16.51 -14.20 2.28
N LYS A 105 16.86 -13.26 3.17
CA LYS A 105 17.94 -13.45 4.16
C LYS A 105 17.66 -14.58 5.16
N LEU A 106 16.38 -14.88 5.42
CA LEU A 106 15.96 -16.02 6.25
C LEU A 106 16.05 -17.37 5.51
N GLY A 107 16.52 -17.40 4.26
CA GLY A 107 16.76 -18.61 3.48
C GLY A 107 15.57 -19.03 2.61
N MET A 108 14.53 -18.21 2.50
CA MET A 108 13.41 -18.49 1.60
C MET A 108 13.85 -18.30 0.14
N SER A 109 13.47 -19.24 -0.73
CA SER A 109 13.77 -19.13 -2.16
C SER A 109 13.02 -17.94 -2.79
N ILE A 110 13.57 -17.35 -3.85
CA ILE A 110 12.92 -16.25 -4.57
C ILE A 110 11.54 -16.66 -5.09
N THR A 111 11.39 -17.91 -5.52
CA THR A 111 10.12 -18.46 -6.00
C THR A 111 9.07 -18.52 -4.91
N ASP A 112 9.44 -18.92 -3.69
CA ASP A 112 8.51 -18.98 -2.55
C ASP A 112 8.13 -17.58 -2.07
N ILE A 113 9.09 -16.63 -2.08
CA ILE A 113 8.82 -15.23 -1.77
C ILE A 113 7.78 -14.67 -2.73
N PHE A 114 7.94 -14.88 -4.04
CA PHE A 114 6.95 -14.43 -5.00
C PHE A 114 5.62 -15.16 -4.84
N ALA A 115 5.61 -16.48 -4.63
CA ALA A 115 4.37 -17.23 -4.41
C ALA A 115 3.58 -16.73 -3.19
N LEU A 116 4.28 -16.31 -2.14
CA LEU A 116 3.68 -15.75 -0.94
C LEU A 116 3.25 -14.29 -1.14
N THR A 117 4.09 -13.47 -1.78
CA THR A 117 3.87 -12.02 -1.91
C THR A 117 2.97 -11.61 -3.08
N LEU A 118 2.89 -12.38 -4.18
CA LEU A 118 2.04 -12.03 -5.32
C LEU A 118 0.55 -11.96 -4.97
N PRO A 119 -0.02 -12.93 -4.21
CA PRO A 119 -1.41 -12.86 -3.79
C PRO A 119 -1.69 -11.64 -2.90
N HIS A 120 -0.76 -11.27 -2.02
CA HIS A 120 -0.81 -10.03 -1.23
C HIS A 120 -0.73 -8.78 -2.11
N SER A 121 -0.03 -8.85 -3.24
CA SER A 121 0.27 -7.69 -4.10
C SER A 121 -0.93 -7.13 -4.86
N PHE A 122 -2.09 -7.81 -4.85
CA PHE A 122 -3.31 -7.30 -5.49
C PHE A 122 -3.78 -5.96 -4.89
N GLU A 123 -3.55 -5.75 -3.58
CA GLU A 123 -3.89 -4.50 -2.89
C GLU A 123 -3.07 -3.31 -3.39
N LEU A 124 -1.87 -3.54 -3.96
CA LEU A 124 -0.98 -2.49 -4.47
C LEU A 124 -1.64 -1.71 -5.60
N ILE A 125 -2.49 -2.34 -6.40
CA ILE A 125 -3.29 -1.66 -7.42
C ILE A 125 -4.19 -0.60 -6.76
N GLY A 126 -4.81 -0.93 -5.63
CA GLY A 126 -5.59 0.02 -4.83
C GLY A 126 -4.73 1.16 -4.26
N PHE A 127 -3.50 0.85 -3.84
CA PHE A 127 -2.52 1.87 -3.42
C PHE A 127 -2.13 2.82 -4.56
N TRP A 128 -1.90 2.33 -5.78
CA TRP A 128 -1.53 3.18 -6.91
C TRP A 128 -2.70 4.03 -7.42
N ILE A 129 -3.93 3.48 -7.43
CA ILE A 129 -5.13 4.27 -7.76
C ILE A 129 -5.36 5.34 -6.69
N SER A 130 -5.32 4.99 -5.40
CA SER A 130 -5.48 5.97 -4.30
C SER A 130 -4.39 7.03 -4.29
N GLY A 131 -3.14 6.63 -4.54
CA GLY A 131 -2.02 7.54 -4.73
C GLY A 131 -2.22 8.48 -5.92
N GLY A 132 -2.68 7.94 -7.04
CA GLY A 132 -3.02 8.73 -8.21
C GLY A 132 -4.16 9.72 -7.96
N ILE A 133 -5.17 9.35 -7.15
CA ILE A 133 -6.20 10.29 -6.68
C ILE A 133 -5.56 11.41 -5.84
N GLY A 134 -4.71 11.07 -4.86
CA GLY A 134 -4.03 12.05 -4.02
C GLY A 134 -3.22 13.07 -4.82
N LEU A 135 -2.40 12.60 -5.77
CA LEU A 135 -1.64 13.46 -6.68
C LEU A 135 -2.56 14.29 -7.60
N TYR A 136 -3.68 13.72 -8.05
CA TYR A 136 -4.65 14.44 -8.86
C TYR A 136 -5.35 15.55 -8.07
N ILE A 137 -5.68 15.31 -6.80
CA ILE A 137 -6.21 16.33 -5.88
C ILE A 137 -5.19 17.45 -5.72
N ALA A 138 -3.94 17.11 -5.38
CA ALA A 138 -2.85 18.07 -5.22
C ALA A 138 -2.68 18.96 -6.46
N TRP A 139 -2.66 18.35 -7.65
CA TRP A 139 -2.56 19.09 -8.91
C TRP A 139 -3.72 20.07 -9.11
N ASN A 140 -4.96 19.69 -8.78
CA ASN A 140 -6.10 20.59 -8.92
C ASN A 140 -6.08 21.71 -7.88
N ILE A 141 -5.53 21.50 -6.69
CA ILE A 141 -5.29 22.56 -5.70
C ILE A 141 -4.27 23.57 -6.26
N ILE A 142 -3.14 23.09 -6.80
CA ILE A 142 -2.12 23.95 -7.41
C ILE A 142 -2.69 24.72 -8.61
N LEU A 143 -3.47 24.05 -9.46
CA LEU A 143 -4.11 24.69 -10.61
C LEU A 143 -5.13 25.75 -10.17
N PHE A 144 -5.89 25.48 -9.12
CA PHE A 144 -6.80 26.46 -8.52
C PHE A 144 -6.03 27.68 -8.02
N MET A 145 -4.93 27.49 -7.28
CA MET A 145 -4.07 28.59 -6.81
C MET A 145 -3.48 29.42 -7.95
N TYR A 146 -3.21 28.81 -9.12
CA TYR A 146 -2.61 29.50 -10.27
C TYR A 146 -3.64 30.16 -11.20
N THR A 147 -4.87 29.64 -11.26
CA THR A 147 -5.86 30.05 -12.28
C THR A 147 -7.19 30.55 -11.72
N ASP A 148 -7.39 30.48 -10.41
CA ASP A 148 -8.65 30.73 -9.69
C ASP A 148 -9.84 29.89 -10.17
N LYS A 149 -9.59 28.83 -10.97
CA LYS A 149 -10.64 27.95 -11.51
C LYS A 149 -10.93 26.81 -10.54
N MET A 150 -12.16 26.79 -10.03
CA MET A 150 -12.63 25.70 -9.17
C MET A 150 -12.67 24.34 -9.89
N PRO A 151 -12.41 23.23 -9.19
CA PRO A 151 -12.55 21.90 -9.75
C PRO A 151 -13.97 21.62 -10.26
N THR A 152 -14.08 20.99 -11.42
CA THR A 152 -15.37 20.73 -12.09
C THR A 152 -16.15 19.59 -11.43
N PHE A 153 -17.46 19.49 -11.69
CA PHE A 153 -18.25 18.31 -11.29
C PHE A 153 -17.65 16.98 -11.80
N LYS A 154 -17.07 17.00 -13.00
CA LYS A 154 -16.39 15.84 -13.59
C LYS A 154 -15.20 15.38 -12.73
N PHE A 155 -14.48 16.30 -12.09
CA PHE A 155 -13.39 15.99 -11.16
C PHE A 155 -13.91 15.20 -9.95
N TYR A 156 -14.93 15.71 -9.27
CA TYR A 156 -15.52 15.05 -8.09
C TYR A 156 -16.15 13.69 -8.44
N LYS A 157 -16.90 13.62 -9.55
CA LYS A 157 -17.46 12.36 -10.06
C LYS A 157 -16.36 11.32 -10.33
N ASN A 158 -15.24 11.75 -10.91
CA ASN A 158 -14.12 10.85 -11.17
C ASN A 158 -13.52 10.32 -9.85
N ILE A 159 -13.30 11.18 -8.85
CA ILE A 159 -12.81 10.74 -7.53
C ILE A 159 -13.76 9.71 -6.93
N GLY A 160 -15.07 10.00 -6.85
CA GLY A 160 -16.06 9.09 -6.28
C GLY A 160 -16.08 7.70 -6.92
N ILE A 161 -16.03 7.62 -8.26
CA ILE A 161 -15.98 6.33 -8.97
C ILE A 161 -14.70 5.56 -8.63
N ASN A 162 -13.54 6.22 -8.60
CA ASN A 162 -12.28 5.52 -8.30
C ASN A 162 -12.21 5.11 -6.82
N LEU A 163 -12.80 5.85 -5.89
CA LEU A 163 -12.92 5.41 -4.48
C LEU A 163 -13.72 4.12 -4.34
N LEU A 164 -14.81 3.98 -5.10
CA LEU A 164 -15.59 2.73 -5.12
C LEU A 164 -14.78 1.57 -5.73
N ILE A 165 -14.02 1.82 -6.79
CA ILE A 165 -13.11 0.82 -7.39
C ILE A 165 -12.03 0.39 -6.38
N ILE A 166 -11.40 1.35 -5.68
CA ILE A 166 -10.41 1.06 -4.64
C ILE A 166 -11.02 0.17 -3.56
N PHE A 167 -12.21 0.52 -3.06
CA PHE A 167 -12.88 -0.28 -2.03
C PHE A 167 -13.09 -1.73 -2.46
N ILE A 168 -13.57 -1.97 -3.69
CA ILE A 168 -13.76 -3.32 -4.23
C ILE A 168 -12.42 -4.06 -4.30
N ILE A 169 -11.36 -3.41 -4.81
CA ILE A 169 -10.02 -4.03 -4.93
C ILE A 169 -9.49 -4.42 -3.55
N ILE A 170 -9.53 -3.52 -2.56
CA ILE A 170 -9.00 -3.79 -1.23
C ILE A 170 -9.81 -4.88 -0.51
N LEU A 171 -11.13 -4.88 -0.67
CA LEU A 171 -12.01 -5.92 -0.13
C LEU A 171 -11.68 -7.29 -0.74
N SER A 172 -11.53 -7.36 -2.06
CA SER A 172 -11.15 -8.58 -2.77
C SER A 172 -9.75 -9.06 -2.39
N ALA A 173 -8.78 -8.16 -2.29
CA ALA A 173 -7.41 -8.51 -1.89
C ALA A 173 -7.39 -9.13 -0.48
N ALA A 174 -8.05 -8.48 0.49
CA ALA A 174 -8.14 -9.00 1.86
C ALA A 174 -8.82 -10.38 1.91
N TYR A 175 -9.86 -10.61 1.09
CA TYR A 175 -10.55 -11.90 1.03
C TYR A 175 -9.68 -13.01 0.42
N ILE A 176 -9.03 -12.73 -0.72
CA ILE A 176 -8.16 -13.69 -1.40
C ILE A 176 -7.01 -14.09 -0.46
N GLU A 177 -6.41 -13.10 0.18
CA GLU A 177 -5.33 -13.31 1.14
C GLU A 177 -5.75 -14.28 2.26
N THR A 178 -6.86 -14.00 2.95
CA THR A 178 -7.24 -14.78 4.15
C THR A 178 -7.88 -16.13 3.87
N TYR A 179 -8.67 -16.23 2.80
CA TYR A 179 -9.50 -17.42 2.55
C TYR A 179 -8.99 -18.29 1.40
N VAL A 180 -8.21 -17.75 0.47
CA VAL A 180 -7.69 -18.50 -0.67
C VAL A 180 -6.22 -18.86 -0.47
N SER A 181 -5.36 -17.88 -0.23
CA SER A 181 -3.90 -18.10 -0.16
C SER A 181 -3.48 -18.95 1.04
N ILE A 182 -4.06 -18.72 2.21
CA ILE A 182 -3.73 -19.52 3.42
C ILE A 182 -4.28 -20.95 3.34
N ASN A 183 -5.37 -21.18 2.63
CA ASN A 183 -5.86 -22.53 2.39
C ASN A 183 -4.92 -23.37 1.50
N MET A 184 -3.97 -22.74 0.77
CA MET A 184 -2.95 -23.48 0.02
C MET A 184 -1.71 -23.86 0.84
N LEU A 185 -1.57 -23.33 2.06
CA LEU A 185 -0.43 -23.56 2.97
C LEU A 185 -0.73 -24.57 4.09
N THR A 186 -1.95 -25.09 4.14
CA THR A 186 -2.42 -26.15 5.07
C THR A 186 -2.85 -27.38 4.31
#